data_AF-A0A2P8GC24-F1
#
_entry.id   AF-A0A2P8GC24-F1
#
_cell.length_a   1.000
_cell.length_b   1.000
_cell.length_c   1.000
_cell.angle_alpha   90.00
_cell.angle_beta   90.00
_cell.angle_gamma   90.00
#
_symmetry.space_group_name_H-M   'P 1'
#
loop_
_entity.id
_entity.type
_entity.pdbx_description
1 polymer ?
#
loop_
_entity_poly.entity_id
_entity_poly.type
_entity_poly.pdbx_seq_one_letter_code
_entity_poly.pdbx_strand_id
1 'polypeptide(L)'
;MQLLRKTGLPAGPETQAAIKTALLTASHNSATPEKRAEAIQFLSFKNPAEYSDKLKKLVVPNEPRQVQIAALKTLSAIPDETVCVLLLERWASLTRDVRESAIGFFISDPRRITLLLDGLEQGKIDQASLGWPRSVSLMAHQNETIRNRARQLLTQKESQRQVVIQSYKPVMTLPGNPQAGKRVFEQQCSICHQVGGAGGVAFGPDLGTIRNRRPESIMGDILDPNFSIADGYDLWQIELSSGESAQGLISSETPSALTLSNYGGQKRVIARKDIKSLKTLGMSSMPVGLEASIDKQQMADLLAFIKGAK
;
A
#
# COMPACT_ATOMS: atom_id res chain seq x y z
N MET A 1 -29.08 -8.49 0.30
CA MET A 1 -28.26 -7.96 -0.82
C MET A 1 -28.14 -8.92 -2.01
N GLN A 2 -27.78 -10.19 -1.83
CA GLN A 2 -27.57 -11.11 -2.97
C GLN A 2 -28.82 -11.32 -3.85
N LEU A 3 -30.00 -11.44 -3.24
CA LEU A 3 -31.28 -11.55 -3.95
C LEU A 3 -31.56 -10.29 -4.80
N LEU A 4 -31.37 -9.10 -4.22
CA LEU A 4 -31.56 -7.82 -4.92
C LEU A 4 -30.62 -7.63 -6.12
N ARG A 5 -29.45 -8.28 -6.15
CA ARG A 5 -28.56 -8.26 -7.34
C ARG A 5 -29.16 -8.99 -8.52
N LYS A 6 -29.97 -10.01 -8.26
CA LYS A 6 -30.64 -10.78 -9.31
C LYS A 6 -31.98 -10.16 -9.71
N THR A 7 -32.72 -9.63 -8.75
CA THR A 7 -34.09 -9.13 -8.99
C THR A 7 -34.15 -7.64 -9.33
N GLY A 8 -33.12 -6.87 -9.01
CA GLY A 8 -33.16 -5.41 -9.04
C GLY A 8 -34.02 -4.83 -7.92
N LEU A 9 -34.00 -3.50 -7.81
CA LEU A 9 -34.89 -2.75 -6.92
C LEU A 9 -36.16 -2.32 -7.68
N PRO A 10 -37.36 -2.44 -7.09
CA PRO A 10 -38.59 -1.95 -7.70
C PRO A 10 -38.52 -0.44 -7.99
N ALA A 11 -39.41 0.05 -8.84
CA ALA A 11 -39.63 1.48 -9.00
C ALA A 11 -40.73 1.93 -8.02
N GLY A 12 -40.61 3.14 -7.46
CA GLY A 12 -41.63 3.68 -6.56
C GLY A 12 -41.08 4.55 -5.42
N PRO A 13 -41.98 5.21 -4.68
CA PRO A 13 -41.63 6.10 -3.57
C PRO A 13 -40.89 5.38 -2.43
N GLU A 14 -41.16 4.09 -2.19
CA GLU A 14 -40.47 3.28 -1.18
C GLU A 14 -38.99 3.12 -1.50
N THR A 15 -38.66 2.95 -2.78
CA THR A 15 -37.27 2.83 -3.23
C THR A 15 -36.54 4.16 -3.12
N GLN A 16 -37.21 5.28 -3.43
CA GLN A 16 -36.63 6.62 -3.23
C GLN A 16 -36.40 6.91 -1.74
N ALA A 17 -37.34 6.54 -0.88
CA ALA A 17 -37.19 6.66 0.58
C ALA A 17 -36.03 5.80 1.08
N ALA A 18 -35.88 4.57 0.59
CA ALA A 18 -34.77 3.68 0.94
C ALA A 18 -33.40 4.26 0.51
N ILE A 19 -33.30 4.83 -0.71
CA ILE A 19 -32.08 5.51 -1.18
C ILE A 19 -31.75 6.71 -0.30
N LYS A 20 -32.74 7.54 0.05
CA LYS A 20 -32.55 8.69 0.94
C LYS A 20 -32.04 8.24 2.31
N THR A 21 -32.64 7.21 2.89
CA THR A 21 -32.19 6.60 4.16
C THR A 21 -30.76 6.07 4.04
N ALA A 22 -30.43 5.35 2.97
CA ALA A 22 -29.09 4.83 2.75
C ALA A 22 -28.04 5.94 2.65
N LEU A 23 -28.34 7.04 1.95
CA LEU A 23 -27.46 8.22 1.86
C LEU A 23 -27.25 8.90 3.22
N LEU A 24 -28.31 8.99 4.03
CA LEU A 24 -28.21 9.52 5.40
C LEU A 24 -27.34 8.60 6.26
N THR A 25 -27.63 7.30 6.29
CA THR A 25 -26.84 6.31 7.05
C THR A 25 -25.38 6.34 6.63
N ALA A 26 -25.08 6.40 5.32
CA ALA A 26 -23.71 6.48 4.82
C ALA A 26 -22.92 7.68 5.39
N SER A 27 -23.58 8.82 5.59
CA SER A 27 -22.95 10.09 5.99
C SER A 27 -22.91 10.31 7.52
N HIS A 28 -23.69 9.54 8.30
CA HIS A 28 -23.81 9.73 9.74
C HIS A 28 -22.88 8.80 10.54
N ASN A 29 -21.94 9.42 11.28
CA ASN A 29 -21.00 8.70 12.15
C ASN A 29 -21.65 8.03 13.38
N SER A 30 -22.96 8.23 13.61
CA SER A 30 -23.72 7.54 14.66
C SER A 30 -24.03 6.08 14.29
N ALA A 31 -24.05 5.73 13.01
CA ALA A 31 -24.19 4.35 12.57
C ALA A 31 -22.84 3.61 12.62
N THR A 32 -22.87 2.31 12.91
CA THR A 32 -21.64 1.51 12.91
C THR A 32 -21.02 1.48 11.50
N PRO A 33 -19.69 1.40 11.38
CA PRO A 33 -19.00 1.31 10.09
C PRO A 33 -19.56 0.25 9.15
N GLU A 34 -20.01 -0.88 9.70
CA GLU A 34 -20.61 -2.00 8.96
C GLU A 34 -21.95 -1.58 8.36
N LYS A 35 -22.84 -0.98 9.16
CA LYS A 35 -24.14 -0.46 8.67
C LYS A 35 -23.96 0.63 7.63
N ARG A 36 -22.97 1.50 7.79
CA ARG A 36 -22.61 2.53 6.81
C ARG A 36 -22.14 1.89 5.50
N ALA A 37 -21.24 0.91 5.57
CA ALA A 37 -20.75 0.19 4.40
C ALA A 37 -21.87 -0.57 3.65
N GLU A 38 -22.80 -1.21 4.38
CA GLU A 38 -23.96 -1.86 3.79
C GLU A 38 -24.91 -0.88 3.10
N ALA A 39 -25.19 0.26 3.75
CA ALA A 39 -25.99 1.33 3.16
C ALA A 39 -25.35 1.88 1.88
N ILE A 40 -24.03 2.05 1.84
CA ILE A 40 -23.32 2.48 0.64
C ILE A 40 -23.41 1.42 -0.45
N GLN A 41 -23.21 0.14 -0.12
CA GLN A 41 -23.36 -0.95 -1.09
C GLN A 41 -24.79 -1.05 -1.64
N PHE A 42 -25.80 -0.70 -0.85
CA PHE A 42 -27.19 -0.65 -1.31
C PHE A 42 -27.39 0.36 -2.44
N LEU A 43 -26.65 1.47 -2.41
CA LEU A 43 -26.78 2.47 -3.44
C LEU A 43 -26.43 1.87 -4.83
N SER A 44 -25.44 0.97 -4.91
CA SER A 44 -25.01 0.32 -6.17
C SER A 44 -26.10 -0.38 -6.99
N PHE A 45 -27.28 -0.64 -6.42
CA PHE A 45 -28.42 -1.24 -7.13
C PHE A 45 -29.20 -0.28 -8.03
N LYS A 46 -28.98 1.03 -7.93
CA LYS A 46 -29.53 2.04 -8.85
C LYS A 46 -28.38 2.72 -9.60
N ASN A 47 -28.51 3.99 -9.96
CA ASN A 47 -27.52 4.73 -10.73
C ASN A 47 -26.50 5.43 -9.81
N PRO A 48 -25.24 4.95 -9.71
CA PRO A 48 -24.25 5.55 -8.81
C PRO A 48 -23.75 6.92 -9.21
N ALA A 49 -23.98 7.33 -10.45
CA ALA A 49 -23.66 8.67 -10.90
C ALA A 49 -24.44 9.75 -10.14
N GLU A 50 -25.69 9.49 -9.72
CA GLU A 50 -26.55 10.49 -9.04
C GLU A 50 -26.03 10.92 -7.66
N TYR A 51 -25.17 10.10 -7.05
CA TYR A 51 -24.62 10.36 -5.71
C TYR A 51 -23.10 10.23 -5.68
N SER A 52 -22.43 10.34 -6.84
CA SER A 52 -20.97 10.24 -6.96
C SER A 52 -20.25 11.21 -6.02
N ASP A 53 -20.71 12.45 -5.90
CA ASP A 53 -20.04 13.46 -5.09
C ASP A 53 -20.13 13.17 -3.60
N LYS A 54 -21.22 12.56 -3.15
CA LYS A 54 -21.37 12.10 -1.77
C LYS A 54 -20.43 10.92 -1.50
N LEU A 55 -20.34 9.96 -2.43
CA LEU A 55 -19.42 8.83 -2.30
C LEU A 55 -17.96 9.27 -2.32
N LYS A 56 -17.58 10.21 -3.19
CA LYS A 56 -16.24 10.80 -3.23
C LYS A 56 -15.88 11.38 -1.85
N LYS A 57 -16.79 12.08 -1.16
CA LYS A 57 -16.54 12.64 0.17
C LYS A 57 -16.27 11.60 1.26
N LEU A 58 -16.63 10.33 1.04
CA LEU A 58 -16.38 9.23 1.99
C LEU A 58 -15.03 8.55 1.80
N VAL A 59 -14.27 8.88 0.75
CA VAL A 59 -12.94 8.31 0.46
C VAL A 59 -11.85 9.22 1.05
N VAL A 60 -11.82 9.33 2.38
CA VAL A 60 -10.94 10.24 3.11
C VAL A 60 -10.37 9.56 4.36
N PRO A 61 -9.19 9.98 4.89
CA PRO A 61 -8.50 9.28 5.97
C PRO A 61 -9.27 9.16 7.30
N ASN A 62 -10.14 10.14 7.58
CA ASN A 62 -10.96 10.17 8.79
C ASN A 62 -12.14 9.19 8.74
N GLU A 63 -12.46 8.62 7.57
CA GLU A 63 -13.49 7.62 7.43
C GLU A 63 -12.95 6.20 7.67
N PRO A 64 -13.73 5.29 8.27
CA PRO A 64 -13.34 3.89 8.43
C PRO A 64 -12.99 3.24 7.08
N ARG A 65 -11.97 2.38 7.06
CA ARG A 65 -11.54 1.62 5.87
C ARG A 65 -12.73 0.96 5.14
N GLN A 66 -13.62 0.30 5.87
CA GLN A 66 -14.77 -0.42 5.29
C GLN A 66 -15.73 0.53 4.55
N VAL A 67 -15.91 1.75 5.06
CA VAL A 67 -16.73 2.80 4.45
C VAL A 67 -16.06 3.29 3.16
N GLN A 68 -14.76 3.58 3.21
CA GLN A 68 -13.98 4.00 2.04
C GLN A 68 -14.03 2.94 0.92
N ILE A 69 -13.79 1.66 1.25
CA ILE A 69 -13.83 0.56 0.29
C ILE A 69 -15.24 0.37 -0.28
N ALA A 70 -16.29 0.48 0.54
CA ALA A 70 -17.67 0.40 0.05
C ALA A 70 -18.00 1.54 -0.92
N ALA A 71 -17.55 2.76 -0.63
CA ALA A 71 -17.72 3.92 -1.51
C ALA A 71 -17.00 3.71 -2.85
N LEU A 72 -15.74 3.26 -2.82
CA LEU A 72 -14.96 2.96 -4.03
C LEU A 72 -15.60 1.84 -4.86
N LYS A 73 -16.07 0.76 -4.23
CA LYS A 73 -16.80 -0.33 -4.92
C LYS A 73 -18.11 0.15 -5.57
N THR A 74 -18.78 1.11 -4.95
CA THR A 74 -20.02 1.68 -5.49
C THR A 74 -19.74 2.64 -6.64
N LEU A 75 -18.68 3.45 -6.53
CA LEU A 75 -18.20 4.31 -7.62
C LEU A 75 -17.69 3.50 -8.82
N SER A 76 -17.05 2.35 -8.59
CA SER A 76 -16.52 1.53 -9.69
C SER A 76 -17.58 0.84 -10.53
N ALA A 77 -18.83 0.78 -10.04
CA ALA A 77 -19.99 0.32 -10.80
C ALA A 77 -20.44 1.33 -11.88
N ILE A 78 -19.99 2.59 -11.81
CA ILE A 78 -20.17 3.55 -12.90
C ILE A 78 -19.24 3.13 -14.04
N PRO A 79 -19.73 2.92 -15.28
CA PRO A 79 -18.94 2.38 -16.40
C PRO A 79 -18.02 3.42 -17.06
N ASP A 80 -17.40 4.29 -16.26
CA ASP A 80 -16.51 5.37 -16.67
C ASP A 80 -15.18 5.35 -15.88
N GLU A 81 -14.42 6.43 -15.99
CA GLU A 81 -13.13 6.63 -15.35
C GLU A 81 -13.22 7.33 -13.99
N THR A 82 -14.42 7.68 -13.51
CA THR A 82 -14.64 8.51 -12.31
C THR A 82 -13.92 7.96 -11.08
N VAL A 83 -14.00 6.64 -10.87
CA VAL A 83 -13.32 6.00 -9.72
C VAL A 83 -11.80 6.07 -9.85
N CYS A 84 -11.25 5.88 -11.05
CA CYS A 84 -9.80 5.88 -11.29
C CYS A 84 -9.20 7.28 -11.18
N VAL A 85 -9.91 8.31 -11.69
CA VAL A 85 -9.50 9.71 -11.53
C VAL A 85 -9.46 10.08 -10.05
N LEU A 86 -10.48 9.72 -9.27
CA LEU A 86 -10.50 9.93 -7.82
C LEU A 86 -9.33 9.23 -7.11
N LEU A 87 -9.05 7.98 -7.49
CA LEU A 87 -7.97 7.19 -6.91
C LEU A 87 -6.60 7.82 -7.19
N LEU A 88 -6.37 8.32 -8.41
CA LEU A 88 -5.13 9.02 -8.76
C LEU A 88 -4.98 10.35 -7.99
N GLU A 89 -6.07 11.09 -7.80
CA GLU A 89 -6.07 12.34 -7.01
C GLU A 89 -5.72 12.08 -5.54
N ARG A 90 -6.24 10.98 -4.98
CA ARG A 90 -6.16 10.70 -3.53
C ARG A 90 -5.12 9.68 -3.14
N TRP A 91 -4.38 9.12 -4.10
CA TRP A 91 -3.49 7.96 -3.91
C TRP A 91 -2.56 8.08 -2.69
N ALA A 92 -1.97 9.26 -2.51
CA ALA A 92 -1.04 9.54 -1.42
C ALA A 92 -1.70 9.41 -0.03
N SER A 93 -3.02 9.55 0.08
CA SER A 93 -3.79 9.48 1.33
C SER A 93 -4.45 8.13 1.60
N LEU A 94 -4.43 7.21 0.62
CA LEU A 94 -5.08 5.90 0.75
C LEU A 94 -4.16 4.93 1.49
N THR A 95 -4.63 4.38 2.62
CA THR A 95 -3.89 3.35 3.37
C THR A 95 -3.74 2.06 2.56
N ARG A 96 -2.83 1.18 2.98
CA ARG A 96 -2.48 -0.08 2.29
C ARG A 96 -3.70 -0.86 1.80
N ASP A 97 -4.63 -1.20 2.71
CA ASP A 97 -5.78 -2.05 2.37
C ASP A 97 -6.75 -1.36 1.37
N VAL A 98 -6.83 -0.03 1.43
CA VAL A 98 -7.63 0.77 0.50
C VAL A 98 -6.94 0.80 -0.87
N ARG A 99 -5.61 0.96 -0.94
CA ARG A 99 -4.82 0.85 -2.19
C ARG A 99 -4.96 -0.53 -2.82
N GLU A 100 -4.86 -1.60 -2.02
CA GLU A 100 -5.04 -2.97 -2.51
C GLU A 100 -6.40 -3.18 -3.18
N SER A 101 -7.45 -2.64 -2.56
CA SER A 101 -8.79 -2.65 -3.16
C SER A 101 -8.86 -1.76 -4.40
N ALA A 102 -8.20 -0.60 -4.38
CA ALA A 102 -8.19 0.38 -5.45
C ALA A 102 -7.56 -0.14 -6.75
N ILE A 103 -6.44 -0.86 -6.66
CA ILE A 103 -5.74 -1.43 -7.82
C ILE A 103 -6.66 -2.37 -8.59
N GLY A 104 -7.49 -3.14 -7.88
CA GLY A 104 -8.51 -4.00 -8.48
C GLY A 104 -9.47 -3.26 -9.41
N PHE A 105 -9.78 -1.98 -9.15
CA PHE A 105 -10.65 -1.17 -10.00
C PHE A 105 -9.93 -0.64 -11.24
N PHE A 106 -8.61 -0.41 -11.17
CA PHE A 106 -7.84 -0.02 -12.35
C PHE A 106 -7.73 -1.18 -13.35
N ILE A 107 -7.48 -2.39 -12.85
CA ILE A 107 -7.27 -3.58 -13.70
C ILE A 107 -8.57 -4.21 -14.21
N SER A 108 -9.73 -3.59 -13.97
CA SER A 108 -11.03 -4.15 -14.35
C SER A 108 -11.32 -4.03 -15.85
N ASP A 109 -10.77 -3.03 -16.52
CA ASP A 109 -10.95 -2.84 -17.97
C ASP A 109 -9.76 -2.13 -18.63
N PRO A 110 -9.57 -2.26 -19.95
CA PRO A 110 -8.44 -1.69 -20.66
C PRO A 110 -8.29 -0.16 -20.56
N ARG A 111 -9.38 0.61 -20.49
CA ARG A 111 -9.32 2.07 -20.38
C ARG A 111 -8.79 2.47 -19.00
N ARG A 112 -9.29 1.83 -17.95
CA ARG A 112 -8.80 2.04 -16.58
C ARG A 112 -7.37 1.55 -16.37
N ILE A 113 -6.93 0.48 -17.05
CA ILE A 113 -5.52 0.06 -17.04
C ILE A 113 -4.62 1.17 -17.61
N THR A 114 -5.07 1.87 -18.65
CA THR A 114 -4.30 2.98 -19.23
C THR A 114 -4.05 4.07 -18.18
N LEU A 115 -5.07 4.43 -17.38
CA LEU A 115 -4.92 5.40 -16.28
C LEU A 115 -3.97 4.92 -15.18
N LEU A 116 -3.92 3.61 -14.90
CA LEU A 116 -2.95 3.05 -13.95
C LEU A 116 -1.52 3.22 -14.45
N LEU A 117 -1.29 2.91 -15.74
CA LEU A 117 0.02 3.08 -16.37
C LEU A 117 0.42 4.56 -16.41
N ASP A 118 -0.51 5.47 -16.67
CA ASP A 118 -0.26 6.91 -16.61
C ASP A 118 0.11 7.35 -15.18
N GLY A 119 -0.55 6.80 -14.16
CA GLY A 119 -0.23 7.03 -12.75
C GLY A 119 1.18 6.56 -12.36
N LEU A 120 1.62 5.41 -12.89
CA LEU A 120 2.99 4.90 -12.71
C LEU A 120 4.02 5.76 -13.44
N GLU A 121 3.73 6.15 -14.68
CA GLU A 121 4.60 6.98 -15.51
C GLU A 121 4.83 8.36 -14.87
N GLN A 122 3.79 8.95 -14.28
CA GLN A 122 3.84 10.22 -13.56
C GLN A 122 4.42 10.12 -12.13
N GLY A 123 4.74 8.91 -11.65
CA GLY A 123 5.21 8.68 -10.28
C GLY A 123 4.17 8.94 -9.19
N LYS A 124 2.88 9.01 -9.54
CA LYS A 124 1.77 9.12 -8.58
C LYS A 124 1.52 7.80 -7.86
N ILE A 125 1.66 6.70 -8.60
CA ILE A 125 1.55 5.33 -8.11
C ILE A 125 2.94 4.73 -8.11
N ASP A 126 3.33 4.14 -6.98
CA ASP A 126 4.59 3.42 -6.87
C ASP A 126 4.47 2.01 -7.47
N GLN A 127 5.52 1.54 -8.15
CA GLN A 127 5.55 0.20 -8.75
C GLN A 127 5.36 -0.90 -7.70
N ALA A 128 5.94 -0.75 -6.51
CA ALA A 128 5.86 -1.73 -5.44
C ALA A 128 4.40 -1.96 -5.01
N SER A 129 3.56 -0.92 -5.05
CA SER A 129 2.14 -1.02 -4.69
C SER A 129 1.35 -2.00 -5.58
N LEU A 130 1.81 -2.29 -6.81
CA LEU A 130 1.12 -3.28 -7.66
C LEU A 130 1.30 -4.71 -7.17
N GLY A 131 2.44 -5.00 -6.54
CA GLY A 131 2.90 -6.35 -6.30
C GLY A 131 3.32 -7.10 -7.57
N TRP A 132 4.11 -8.15 -7.38
CA TRP A 132 4.69 -8.93 -8.48
C TRP A 132 3.64 -9.62 -9.38
N PRO A 133 2.59 -10.30 -8.86
CA PRO A 133 1.63 -11.00 -9.72
C PRO A 133 0.90 -10.08 -10.69
N ARG A 134 0.48 -8.89 -10.23
CA ARG A 134 -0.22 -7.90 -11.08
C ARG A 134 0.73 -7.30 -12.11
N SER A 135 1.97 -7.00 -11.71
CA SER A 135 3.01 -6.51 -12.62
C SER A 135 3.26 -7.49 -13.78
N VAL A 136 3.41 -8.77 -13.48
CA VAL A 136 3.56 -9.82 -14.51
C VAL A 136 2.33 -9.91 -15.40
N SER A 137 1.12 -9.88 -14.82
CA SER A 137 -0.12 -9.91 -15.59
C SER A 137 -0.24 -8.74 -16.58
N LEU A 138 0.13 -7.52 -16.16
CA LEU A 138 0.17 -6.34 -17.03
C LEU A 138 1.21 -6.48 -18.16
N MET A 139 2.41 -6.98 -17.84
CA MET A 139 3.48 -7.24 -18.83
C MET A 139 3.19 -8.41 -19.79
N ALA A 140 2.19 -9.23 -19.47
CA ALA A 140 1.70 -10.34 -20.28
C ALA A 140 0.28 -10.10 -20.83
N HIS A 141 -0.23 -8.87 -20.74
CA HIS A 141 -1.60 -8.54 -21.10
C HIS A 141 -1.90 -8.81 -22.59
N GLN A 142 -3.14 -9.19 -22.91
CA GLN A 142 -3.55 -9.56 -24.28
C GLN A 142 -3.49 -8.35 -25.23
N ASN A 143 -3.98 -7.20 -24.78
CA ASN A 143 -3.84 -5.94 -25.52
C ASN A 143 -2.36 -5.53 -25.62
N GLU A 144 -1.87 -5.39 -26.86
CA GLU A 144 -0.47 -5.11 -27.16
C GLU A 144 0.01 -3.74 -26.65
N THR A 145 -0.82 -2.71 -26.75
CA THR A 145 -0.49 -1.36 -26.26
C THR A 145 -0.25 -1.37 -24.76
N ILE A 146 -1.17 -1.98 -23.99
CA ILE A 146 -1.04 -2.13 -22.55
C ILE A 146 0.22 -2.95 -22.21
N ARG A 147 0.40 -4.09 -22.88
CA ARG A 147 1.53 -5.00 -22.64
C ARG A 147 2.87 -4.30 -22.85
N ASN A 148 3.03 -3.58 -23.95
CA ASN A 148 4.27 -2.90 -24.30
C ASN A 148 4.56 -1.73 -23.35
N ARG A 149 3.55 -0.91 -23.01
CA ARG A 149 3.68 0.15 -21.99
C ARG A 149 4.02 -0.41 -20.62
N ALA A 150 3.33 -1.48 -20.19
CA ALA A 150 3.62 -2.13 -18.92
C ALA A 150 5.04 -2.67 -18.87
N ARG A 151 5.54 -3.29 -19.95
CA ARG A 151 6.95 -3.72 -20.03
C ARG A 151 7.89 -2.53 -19.94
N GLN A 152 7.63 -1.43 -20.62
CA GLN A 152 8.47 -0.25 -20.54
C GLN A 152 8.52 0.35 -19.12
N LEU A 153 7.37 0.41 -18.44
CA LEU A 153 7.26 1.04 -17.12
C LEU A 153 7.69 0.14 -15.96
N LEU A 154 7.48 -1.17 -16.08
CA LEU A 154 7.64 -2.15 -15.00
C LEU A 154 8.88 -3.03 -15.16
N THR A 155 9.49 -3.06 -16.35
CA THR A 155 10.85 -3.64 -16.50
C THR A 155 11.82 -2.67 -15.86
N GLN A 156 12.73 -3.19 -15.04
CA GLN A 156 13.63 -2.45 -14.15
C GLN A 156 14.02 -1.07 -14.71
N LYS A 157 13.52 0.00 -14.09
CA LYS A 157 14.16 1.30 -14.18
C LYS A 157 15.55 1.18 -13.55
N GLU A 158 16.55 1.79 -14.17
CA GLU A 158 17.88 1.90 -13.57
C GLU A 158 17.73 2.54 -12.19
N SER A 159 18.12 1.81 -11.15
CA SER A 159 18.12 2.33 -9.79
C SER A 159 19.03 3.57 -9.75
N GLN A 160 18.62 4.63 -9.04
CA GLN A 160 19.52 5.77 -8.77
C GLN A 160 20.78 5.33 -8.01
N ARG A 161 20.72 4.16 -7.37
CA ARG A 161 21.75 3.52 -6.56
C ARG A 161 22.43 2.37 -7.31
N GLN A 162 22.20 2.24 -8.62
CA GLN A 162 22.75 1.16 -9.44
C GLN A 162 24.28 1.07 -9.31
N VAL A 163 24.99 2.19 -9.30
CA VAL A 163 26.46 2.19 -9.17
C VAL A 163 26.90 1.47 -7.89
N VAL A 164 26.21 1.71 -6.77
CA VAL A 164 26.47 1.04 -5.50
C VAL A 164 26.15 -0.44 -5.60
N ILE A 165 24.98 -0.79 -6.13
CA ILE A 165 24.56 -2.19 -6.33
C ILE A 165 25.59 -2.96 -7.19
N GLN A 166 26.06 -2.37 -8.27
CA GLN A 166 27.08 -2.95 -9.15
C GLN A 166 28.41 -3.13 -8.42
N SER A 167 28.82 -2.17 -7.58
CA SER A 167 30.05 -2.27 -6.79
C SER A 167 30.01 -3.42 -5.75
N TYR A 168 28.81 -3.83 -5.32
CA TYR A 168 28.56 -4.94 -4.39
C TYR A 168 28.30 -6.29 -5.09
N LYS A 169 28.25 -6.37 -6.43
CA LYS A 169 28.13 -7.67 -7.14
C LYS A 169 29.11 -8.76 -6.69
N PRO A 170 30.40 -8.47 -6.38
CA PRO A 170 31.34 -9.50 -5.93
C PRO A 170 30.92 -10.24 -4.66
N VAL A 171 30.04 -9.66 -3.83
CA VAL A 171 29.51 -10.27 -2.60
C VAL A 171 28.95 -11.67 -2.84
N MET A 172 28.34 -11.92 -4.00
CA MET A 172 27.76 -13.24 -4.33
C MET A 172 28.79 -14.36 -4.47
N THR A 173 30.07 -14.01 -4.58
CA THR A 173 31.18 -14.98 -4.69
C THR A 173 31.98 -15.12 -3.40
N LEU A 174 31.72 -14.27 -2.40
CA LEU A 174 32.40 -14.32 -1.12
C LEU A 174 31.79 -15.40 -0.23
N PRO A 175 32.61 -16.15 0.54
CA PRO A 175 32.08 -17.05 1.55
C PRO A 175 31.43 -16.21 2.67
N GLY A 176 30.17 -16.48 2.99
CA GLY A 176 29.48 -15.82 4.09
C GLY A 176 29.57 -16.62 5.39
N ASN A 177 29.95 -15.96 6.49
CA ASN A 177 29.95 -16.50 7.84
C ASN A 177 28.68 -16.08 8.60
N PRO A 178 27.74 -17.00 8.90
CA PRO A 178 26.48 -16.66 9.58
C PRO A 178 26.66 -16.05 10.98
N GLN A 179 27.69 -16.47 11.73
CA GLN A 179 27.97 -15.97 13.07
C GLN A 179 28.51 -14.54 13.02
N ALA A 180 29.34 -14.21 12.03
CA ALA A 180 29.77 -12.83 11.77
C ALA A 180 28.60 -11.98 11.27
N GLY A 181 27.75 -12.54 10.40
CA GLY A 181 26.56 -11.89 9.87
C GLY A 181 25.55 -11.53 10.93
N LYS A 182 25.40 -12.37 11.97
CA LYS A 182 24.58 -12.06 13.15
C LYS A 182 25.04 -10.77 13.83
N ARG A 183 26.35 -10.53 13.95
CA ARG A 183 26.88 -9.29 14.55
C ARG A 183 26.55 -8.07 13.70
N VAL A 184 26.65 -8.19 12.37
CA VAL A 184 26.26 -7.12 11.45
C VAL A 184 24.76 -6.83 11.60
N PHE A 185 23.92 -7.86 11.65
CA PHE A 185 22.48 -7.71 11.89
C PHE A 185 22.20 -7.02 13.23
N GLU A 186 22.85 -7.43 14.32
CA GLU A 186 22.68 -6.82 15.64
C GLU A 186 23.04 -5.33 15.64
N GLN A 187 24.07 -4.93 14.89
CA GLN A 187 24.52 -3.53 14.81
C GLN A 187 23.66 -2.66 13.89
N GLN A 188 23.26 -3.19 12.73
CA GLN A 188 22.70 -2.38 11.64
C GLN A 188 21.20 -2.60 11.42
N CYS A 189 20.67 -3.76 11.78
CA CYS A 189 19.32 -4.19 11.39
C CYS A 189 18.38 -4.39 12.59
N SER A 190 18.90 -4.79 13.75
CA SER A 190 18.09 -5.18 14.92
C SER A 190 17.23 -4.04 15.48
N ILE A 191 17.61 -2.79 15.24
CA ILE A 191 16.85 -1.59 15.63
C ILE A 191 15.47 -1.52 14.94
N CYS A 192 15.32 -2.18 13.80
CA CYS A 192 14.09 -2.18 13.03
C CYS A 192 13.55 -3.57 12.70
N HIS A 193 14.39 -4.59 12.61
CA HIS A 193 14.00 -5.89 12.10
C HIS A 193 14.17 -7.00 13.14
N GLN A 194 13.26 -7.97 13.07
CA GLN A 194 13.39 -9.27 13.73
C GLN A 194 13.81 -10.34 12.72
N VAL A 195 14.29 -11.47 13.24
CA VAL A 195 14.49 -12.70 12.47
C VAL A 195 13.69 -13.81 13.14
N GLY A 196 12.60 -14.24 12.51
CA GLY A 196 11.71 -15.26 13.06
C GLY A 196 11.08 -14.85 14.39
N GLY A 197 10.72 -13.57 14.54
CA GLY A 197 10.10 -13.00 15.73
C GLY A 197 11.06 -12.64 16.87
N ALA A 198 12.38 -12.76 16.68
CA ALA A 198 13.38 -12.52 17.74
C ALA A 198 14.57 -11.67 17.27
N GLY A 199 15.41 -11.26 18.23
CA GLY A 199 16.71 -10.63 17.96
C GLY A 199 16.69 -9.14 17.61
N GLY A 200 15.52 -8.51 17.53
CA GLY A 200 15.38 -7.08 17.26
C GLY A 200 13.95 -6.55 17.48
N VAL A 201 13.68 -5.37 16.93
CA VAL A 201 12.41 -4.64 17.08
C VAL A 201 11.45 -4.98 15.95
N ALA A 202 10.15 -5.14 16.24
CA ALA A 202 9.11 -5.33 15.24
C ALA A 202 8.64 -3.99 14.64
N PHE A 203 9.52 -3.31 13.89
CA PHE A 203 9.22 -2.06 13.20
C PHE A 203 9.16 -2.24 11.67
N GLY A 204 10.18 -2.85 11.09
CA GLY A 204 10.25 -3.32 9.70
C GLY A 204 9.75 -4.77 9.55
N PRO A 205 9.77 -5.32 8.32
CA PRO A 205 9.39 -6.71 8.07
C PRO A 205 10.30 -7.71 8.76
N ASP A 206 9.73 -8.83 9.20
CA ASP A 206 10.52 -9.93 9.76
C ASP A 206 11.37 -10.59 8.66
N LEU A 207 12.70 -10.55 8.82
CA LEU A 207 13.65 -11.07 7.83
C LEU A 207 13.68 -12.60 7.75
N GLY A 208 13.10 -13.30 8.73
CA GLY A 208 12.86 -14.74 8.67
C GLY A 208 11.91 -15.13 7.53
N THR A 209 11.01 -14.22 7.11
CA THR A 209 10.02 -14.47 6.05
C THR A 209 10.61 -14.42 4.64
N ILE A 210 11.78 -13.79 4.46
CA ILE A 210 12.43 -13.60 3.16
C ILE A 210 13.53 -14.61 2.87
N ARG A 211 13.68 -15.65 3.70
CA ARG A 211 14.70 -16.70 3.55
C ARG A 211 14.64 -17.43 2.21
N ASN A 212 13.48 -17.49 1.57
CA ASN A 212 13.29 -18.10 0.25
C ASN A 212 13.70 -17.18 -0.91
N ARG A 213 13.91 -15.88 -0.69
CA ARG A 213 14.33 -14.93 -1.73
C ARG A 213 15.80 -15.16 -2.11
N ARG A 214 16.15 -14.74 -3.32
CA ARG A 214 17.53 -14.76 -3.83
C ARG A 214 18.39 -13.75 -3.05
N PRO A 215 19.62 -14.09 -2.64
CA PRO A 215 20.50 -13.17 -1.92
C PRO A 215 20.70 -11.83 -2.63
N GLU A 216 20.79 -11.85 -3.96
CA GLU A 216 20.92 -10.66 -4.81
C GLU A 216 19.75 -9.69 -4.63
N SER A 217 18.53 -10.23 -4.50
CA SER A 217 17.33 -9.42 -4.29
C SER A 217 17.32 -8.80 -2.90
N ILE A 218 17.75 -9.55 -1.87
CA ILE A 218 17.84 -9.04 -0.49
C ILE A 218 18.91 -7.94 -0.42
N MET A 219 20.06 -8.15 -1.04
CA MET A 219 21.12 -7.14 -1.14
C MET A 219 20.65 -5.88 -1.87
N GLY A 220 19.89 -6.05 -2.97
CA GLY A 220 19.26 -4.95 -3.68
C GLY A 220 18.38 -4.10 -2.76
N ASP A 221 17.49 -4.73 -1.99
CA ASP A 221 16.61 -4.04 -1.04
C ASP A 221 17.41 -3.33 0.08
N ILE A 222 18.55 -3.89 0.50
CA ILE A 222 19.42 -3.25 1.52
C ILE A 222 20.13 -2.00 0.95
N LEU A 223 20.62 -2.09 -0.28
CA LEU A 223 21.41 -1.02 -0.91
C LEU A 223 20.52 0.09 -1.50
N ASP A 224 19.29 -0.24 -1.88
CA ASP A 224 18.29 0.70 -2.38
C ASP A 224 16.90 0.43 -1.77
N PRO A 225 16.69 0.81 -0.50
CA PRO A 225 15.44 0.53 0.21
C PRO A 225 14.22 1.29 -0.35
N ASN A 226 14.44 2.34 -1.15
CA ASN A 226 13.37 3.09 -1.80
C ASN A 226 12.96 2.49 -3.15
N PHE A 227 13.76 1.60 -3.73
CA PHE A 227 13.45 0.97 -5.03
C PHE A 227 12.19 0.11 -4.97
N SER A 228 11.98 -0.57 -3.85
CA SER A 228 10.82 -1.44 -3.63
C SER A 228 10.45 -1.41 -2.16
N ILE A 229 9.60 -0.44 -1.78
CA ILE A 229 9.08 -0.34 -0.42
C ILE A 229 8.10 -1.50 -0.21
N ALA A 230 8.37 -2.35 0.79
CA ALA A 230 7.47 -3.45 1.11
C ALA A 230 6.08 -2.92 1.52
N ASP A 231 5.01 -3.57 1.02
CA ASP A 231 3.65 -3.15 1.29
C ASP A 231 3.37 -2.98 2.80
N GLY A 232 2.89 -1.80 3.18
CA GLY A 232 2.60 -1.46 4.58
C GLY A 232 3.78 -0.90 5.37
N TYR A 233 4.94 -0.71 4.74
CA TYR A 233 6.12 -0.09 5.34
C TYR A 233 6.43 1.30 4.75
N ASP A 234 5.46 1.92 4.06
CA ASP A 234 5.49 3.34 3.69
C ASP A 234 5.64 4.23 4.92
N LEU A 235 6.52 5.23 4.85
CA LEU A 235 6.54 6.29 5.86
C LEU A 235 5.37 7.26 5.65
N TRP A 236 4.54 7.44 6.67
CA TRP A 236 3.37 8.32 6.65
C TRP A 236 3.63 9.60 7.42
N GLN A 237 3.07 10.70 6.92
CA GLN A 237 2.89 11.95 7.65
C GLN A 237 1.40 12.16 7.95
N ILE A 238 1.09 12.43 9.21
CA ILE A 238 -0.24 12.71 9.73
C ILE A 238 -0.25 14.12 10.29
N GLU A 239 -1.13 14.97 9.77
CA GLU A 239 -1.44 16.27 10.36
C GLU A 239 -2.74 16.14 11.15
N LEU A 240 -2.71 16.54 12.42
CA LEU A 240 -3.86 16.52 13.30
C LEU A 240 -4.66 17.82 13.17
N SER A 241 -5.94 17.78 13.49
CA SER A 241 -6.83 18.94 13.55
C SER A 241 -6.38 19.99 14.56
N SER A 242 -5.55 19.60 15.54
CA SER A 242 -4.89 20.51 16.49
C SER A 242 -3.72 21.31 15.89
N GLY A 243 -3.23 20.93 14.70
CA GLY A 243 -2.04 21.48 14.07
C GLY A 243 -0.75 20.70 14.35
N GLU A 244 -0.78 19.71 15.25
CA GLU A 244 0.36 18.83 15.48
C GLU A 244 0.60 17.90 14.27
N SER A 245 1.85 17.56 13.99
CA SER A 245 2.22 16.56 12.98
C SER A 245 2.90 15.36 13.61
N ALA A 246 2.60 14.17 13.10
CA ALA A 246 3.25 12.91 13.46
C ALA A 246 3.76 12.19 12.19
N GLN A 247 4.84 11.43 12.31
CA GLN A 247 5.39 10.63 11.22
C GLN A 247 5.75 9.22 11.68
N GLY A 248 5.49 8.20 10.85
CA GLY A 248 5.77 6.80 11.17
C GLY A 248 5.07 5.82 10.24
N LEU A 249 5.11 4.53 10.59
CA LEU A 249 4.44 3.44 9.86
C LEU A 249 3.05 3.20 10.42
N ILE A 250 2.05 2.97 9.57
CA ILE A 250 0.72 2.54 10.04
C ILE A 250 0.79 1.04 10.38
N SER A 251 0.92 0.73 11.66
CA SER A 251 1.01 -0.66 12.16
C SER A 251 -0.33 -1.32 12.40
N SER A 252 -1.40 -0.53 12.57
CA SER A 252 -2.76 -1.04 12.73
C SER A 252 -3.79 0.02 12.31
N GLU A 253 -4.91 -0.46 11.79
CA GLU A 253 -6.02 0.37 11.32
C GLU A 253 -7.34 -0.20 11.88
N THR A 254 -8.04 0.56 12.72
CA THR A 254 -9.38 0.25 13.21
C THR A 254 -10.39 1.25 12.65
N PRO A 255 -11.70 1.02 12.81
CA PRO A 255 -12.69 1.99 12.37
C PRO A 255 -12.60 3.35 13.08
N SER A 256 -12.07 3.41 14.31
CA SER A 256 -12.00 4.65 15.10
C SER A 256 -10.61 5.28 15.15
N ALA A 257 -9.53 4.52 14.88
CA ALA A 257 -8.16 5.00 15.05
C ALA A 257 -7.15 4.36 14.08
N LEU A 258 -6.02 5.05 13.92
CA LEU A 258 -4.80 4.52 13.34
C LEU A 258 -3.75 4.36 14.44
N THR A 259 -2.97 3.28 14.39
CA THR A 259 -1.80 3.11 15.26
C THR A 259 -0.54 3.34 14.46
N LEU A 260 0.08 4.50 14.69
CA LEU A 260 1.36 4.86 14.11
C LEU A 260 2.49 4.23 14.93
N SER A 261 3.44 3.59 14.27
CA SER A 261 4.66 3.06 14.84
C SER A 261 5.81 3.94 14.39
N ASN A 262 6.58 4.48 15.34
CA ASN A 262 7.72 5.33 15.07
C ASN A 262 9.02 4.53 15.17
N TYR A 263 10.12 5.15 14.77
CA TYR A 263 11.46 4.60 14.91
C TYR A 263 11.70 4.09 16.35
N GLY A 264 12.29 2.90 16.47
CA GLY A 264 12.45 2.21 17.76
C GLY A 264 11.21 1.48 18.29
N GLY A 265 10.12 1.42 17.51
CA GLY A 265 8.93 0.59 17.82
C GLY A 265 7.90 1.23 18.75
N GLN A 266 8.05 2.53 19.05
CA GLN A 266 7.06 3.26 19.86
C GLN A 266 5.74 3.40 19.10
N LYS A 267 4.62 3.12 19.76
CA LYS A 267 3.29 3.18 19.15
C LYS A 267 2.49 4.38 19.65
N ARG A 268 1.87 5.11 18.75
CA ARG A 268 0.93 6.19 19.02
C ARG A 268 -0.42 5.88 18.39
N VAL A 269 -1.47 5.87 19.20
CA VAL A 269 -2.85 5.74 18.71
C VAL A 269 -3.39 7.13 18.39
N ILE A 270 -3.88 7.31 17.17
CA ILE A 270 -4.44 8.57 16.67
C ILE A 270 -5.90 8.31 16.29
N ALA A 271 -6.84 8.99 16.92
CA ALA A 271 -8.24 8.87 16.56
C ALA A 271 -8.47 9.49 15.18
N ARG A 272 -9.25 8.81 14.33
CA ARG A 272 -9.50 9.26 12.96
C ARG A 272 -10.15 10.63 12.85
N LYS A 273 -11.02 10.96 13.81
CA LYS A 273 -11.68 12.27 13.90
C LYS A 273 -10.70 13.42 14.09
N ASP A 274 -9.51 13.12 14.63
CA ASP A 274 -8.47 14.10 14.88
C ASP A 274 -7.51 14.22 13.69
N ILE A 275 -7.66 13.39 12.65
CA ILE A 275 -6.82 13.44 11.44
C ILE A 275 -7.36 14.53 10.50
N LYS A 276 -6.55 15.56 10.27
CA LYS A 276 -6.81 16.59 9.26
C LYS A 276 -6.28 16.16 7.90
N SER A 277 -5.07 15.61 7.83
CA SER A 277 -4.50 15.07 6.61
C SER A 277 -3.62 13.86 6.87
N LEU A 278 -3.56 12.95 5.90
CA LEU A 278 -2.73 11.75 5.91
C LEU A 278 -2.09 11.64 4.53
N LYS A 279 -0.76 11.54 4.47
CA LYS A 279 -0.02 11.39 3.21
C LYS A 279 1.16 10.43 3.39
N THR A 280 1.40 9.57 2.42
CA THR A 280 2.68 8.86 2.31
C THR A 280 3.76 9.85 1.87
N LEU A 281 4.97 9.67 2.37
CA LEU A 281 6.15 10.42 1.95
C LEU A 281 6.85 9.79 0.73
N GLY A 282 6.37 8.63 0.25
CA GLY A 282 6.96 7.95 -0.91
C GLY A 282 8.39 7.46 -0.67
N MET A 283 8.76 7.24 0.59
CA MET A 283 10.08 6.75 1.00
C MET A 283 9.96 5.64 2.03
N SER A 284 10.93 4.73 2.00
CA SER A 284 11.07 3.67 2.98
C SER A 284 11.47 4.25 4.33
N SER A 285 11.03 3.58 5.41
CA SER A 285 11.59 3.85 6.75
C SER A 285 12.96 3.20 6.96
N MET A 286 13.40 2.33 6.05
CA MET A 286 14.74 1.77 6.07
C MET A 286 15.74 2.82 5.54
N PRO A 287 16.83 3.10 6.26
CA PRO A 287 17.78 4.14 5.88
C PRO A 287 18.58 3.77 4.62
N VAL A 288 18.81 4.77 3.77
CA VAL A 288 19.73 4.67 2.62
C VAL A 288 21.17 4.85 3.12
N GLY A 289 22.14 4.21 2.47
CA GLY A 289 23.56 4.42 2.76
C GLY A 289 24.21 3.40 3.70
N LEU A 290 23.54 2.27 3.97
CA LEU A 290 24.06 1.22 4.85
C LEU A 290 25.41 0.63 4.38
N GLU A 291 25.73 0.72 3.09
CA GLU A 291 27.03 0.32 2.53
C GLU A 291 28.21 1.09 3.12
N ALA A 292 27.98 2.29 3.67
CA ALA A 292 29.03 3.04 4.35
C ALA A 292 29.49 2.37 5.66
N SER A 293 28.62 1.54 6.26
CA SER A 293 28.85 0.83 7.52
C SER A 293 28.94 -0.70 7.35
N ILE A 294 28.64 -1.21 6.16
CA ILE A 294 28.61 -2.64 5.84
C ILE A 294 29.49 -2.86 4.60
N ASP A 295 30.72 -3.31 4.80
CA ASP A 295 31.59 -3.68 3.69
C ASP A 295 31.10 -4.93 2.93
N LYS A 296 31.81 -5.32 1.87
CA LYS A 296 31.40 -6.45 1.01
C LYS A 296 31.43 -7.79 1.74
N GLN A 297 32.41 -8.02 2.62
CA GLN A 297 32.49 -9.27 3.37
C GLN A 297 31.40 -9.31 4.44
N GLN A 298 31.18 -8.21 5.15
CA GLN A 298 30.09 -8.05 6.11
C GLN A 298 28.72 -8.22 5.46
N MET A 299 28.55 -7.76 4.22
CA MET A 299 27.32 -8.00 3.45
C MET A 299 27.15 -9.49 3.13
N ALA A 300 28.21 -10.20 2.70
CA ALA A 300 28.14 -11.64 2.43
C ALA A 300 27.77 -12.43 3.69
N ASP A 301 28.39 -12.08 4.81
CA ASP A 301 28.12 -12.65 6.12
C ASP A 301 26.66 -12.38 6.56
N LEU A 302 26.19 -11.13 6.42
CA LEU A 302 24.82 -10.72 6.74
C LEU A 302 23.80 -11.51 5.92
N LEU A 303 24.03 -11.65 4.61
CA LEU A 303 23.16 -12.43 3.73
C LEU A 303 23.13 -13.91 4.14
N ALA A 304 24.28 -14.49 4.50
CA ALA A 304 24.34 -15.86 5.00
C ALA A 304 23.52 -16.05 6.28
N PHE A 305 23.61 -15.09 7.22
CA PHE A 305 22.80 -15.08 8.44
C PHE A 305 21.29 -14.97 8.15
N ILE A 306 20.87 -13.99 7.33
CA ILE A 306 19.45 -13.78 6.98
C ILE A 306 18.87 -15.03 6.32
N LYS A 307 19.62 -15.65 5.39
CA LYS A 307 19.25 -16.87 4.68
C LYS A 307 19.14 -18.10 5.58
N GLY A 308 19.60 -18.01 6.83
CA GLY A 308 19.62 -19.13 7.77
C GLY A 308 20.62 -20.20 7.38
N ALA A 309 21.72 -19.82 6.72
CA ALA A 309 22.85 -20.73 6.53
C ALA A 309 23.40 -21.15 7.91
N LYS A 310 23.77 -22.42 8.03
CA LYS A 310 24.33 -23.00 9.27
C LYS A 310 25.84 -22.82 9.31
#